data_AF-A0A258LHG0-F1
#
_entry.id   AF-A0A258LHG0-F1
#
_cell.length_a   1.000
_cell.length_b   1.000
_cell.length_c   1.000
_cell.angle_alpha   90.00
_cell.angle_beta   90.00
_cell.angle_gamma   90.00
#
_symmetry.space_group_name_H-M   'P 1'
#
loop_
_entity.id
_entity.type
_entity.pdbx_description
1 polymer ?
#
loop_
_entity_poly.entity_id
_entity_poly.type
_entity_poly.pdbx_seq_one_letter_code
_entity_poly.pdbx_strand_id
1 'polypeptide(L)'
;MSGQAILSGEEPLKPGQQRVALSDVISQISALEQQNRLDEAENLAERVLAAVPQHAHVLHLSGIILYRQGKIDEAITRMEKSIALAPTVALYPRNMCEIYRGAGRLDDAVASGKRAIELAPEDSRAYFNLALIHYERLELEESVRICDHALSLDPDFAEAHFERAEALLLGGNMAEGWESYEWRFKLKQAEGMLPKTDKPQWDGKPLPPGKLLLVADQGFGDCIQFGRLIPWAAQTAPAPVLACSGDLTPILRQIPGIGRMVTRWELTGDFDAYIPLSGLPRLAGINAGNVPLSEGYMTPDPDLVAHWGAKLDRLLPTGKRR
;
A
#
# COMPACT_ATOMS: atom_id res chain seq x y z
N MET A 1 -42.03 2.88 -19.58
CA MET A 1 -42.67 2.31 -18.37
C MET A 1 -42.15 3.10 -17.19
N SER A 2 -43.01 3.66 -16.35
CA SER A 2 -42.57 4.45 -15.20
C SER A 2 -42.00 3.52 -14.13
N GLY A 3 -40.77 3.79 -13.71
CA GLY A 3 -40.08 2.98 -12.70
C GLY A 3 -40.79 2.87 -11.35
N GLN A 4 -41.74 3.78 -11.07
CA GLN A 4 -42.63 3.72 -9.91
C GLN A 4 -43.51 2.45 -9.87
N ALA A 5 -43.97 1.93 -11.02
CA ALA A 5 -44.85 0.74 -11.06
C ALA A 5 -44.13 -0.57 -10.70
N ILE A 6 -42.82 -0.63 -10.96
CA ILE A 6 -41.97 -1.79 -10.61
C ILE A 6 -41.70 -1.83 -9.10
N LEU A 7 -41.61 -0.66 -8.46
CA LEU A 7 -41.40 -0.52 -7.02
C LEU A 7 -42.69 -0.64 -6.19
N SER A 8 -43.84 -0.21 -6.72
CA SER A 8 -45.11 -0.24 -5.98
C SER A 8 -45.66 -1.65 -5.77
N GLY A 9 -45.15 -2.65 -6.51
CA GLY A 9 -45.66 -4.00 -6.45
C GLY A 9 -47.10 -4.11 -6.96
N GLU A 10 -47.52 -3.21 -7.84
CA GLU A 10 -48.86 -3.24 -8.42
C GLU A 10 -48.91 -4.12 -9.68
N GLU A 11 -47.76 -4.37 -10.32
CA GLU A 11 -47.70 -5.24 -11.51
C GLU A 11 -47.58 -6.73 -11.16
N PRO A 12 -48.27 -7.61 -11.93
CA PRO A 12 -48.14 -9.05 -11.80
C PRO A 12 -46.74 -9.51 -12.25
N LEU A 13 -46.13 -10.39 -11.45
CA LEU A 13 -44.84 -11.00 -11.74
C LEU A 13 -44.95 -11.90 -12.97
N LYS A 14 -43.97 -11.83 -13.87
CA LYS A 14 -43.81 -12.85 -14.93
C LYS A 14 -43.40 -14.18 -14.29
N PRO A 15 -43.70 -15.34 -14.90
CA PRO A 15 -43.27 -16.64 -14.39
C PRO A 15 -41.76 -16.67 -14.10
N GLY A 16 -41.40 -17.06 -12.87
CA GLY A 16 -40.01 -17.09 -12.39
C GLY A 16 -39.47 -15.77 -11.82
N GLN A 17 -40.24 -14.68 -11.82
CA GLN A 17 -39.87 -13.45 -11.13
C GLN A 17 -40.27 -13.49 -9.66
N GLN A 18 -39.42 -12.93 -8.80
CA GLN A 18 -39.67 -12.77 -7.37
C GLN A 18 -39.52 -11.30 -6.98
N ARG A 19 -40.37 -10.82 -6.07
CA ARG A 19 -40.18 -9.51 -5.42
C ARG A 19 -39.10 -9.63 -4.36
N VAL A 20 -38.14 -8.72 -4.42
CA VAL A 20 -37.05 -8.59 -3.44
C VAL A 20 -37.04 -7.15 -2.93
N ALA A 21 -36.67 -6.95 -1.65
CA ALA A 21 -36.57 -5.60 -1.13
C ALA A 21 -35.37 -4.89 -1.75
N LEU A 22 -35.52 -3.59 -2.04
CA LEU A 22 -34.42 -2.80 -2.59
C LEU A 22 -33.18 -2.79 -1.66
N SER A 23 -33.39 -2.83 -0.34
CA SER A 23 -32.33 -2.96 0.66
C SER A 23 -31.52 -4.26 0.51
N ASP A 24 -32.18 -5.37 0.17
CA ASP A 24 -31.53 -6.67 -0.01
C ASP A 24 -30.69 -6.65 -1.28
N VAL A 25 -31.23 -6.06 -2.36
CA VAL A 25 -30.52 -5.88 -3.62
C VAL A 25 -29.30 -4.99 -3.44
N ILE A 26 -29.42 -3.87 -2.72
CA ILE A 26 -28.29 -2.97 -2.40
C ILE A 26 -27.22 -3.72 -1.60
N SER A 27 -27.62 -4.49 -0.60
CA SER A 27 -26.68 -5.30 0.21
C SER A 27 -25.97 -6.35 -0.65
N GLN A 28 -26.68 -6.95 -1.61
CA GLN A 28 -26.11 -7.90 -2.56
C GLN A 28 -25.12 -7.23 -3.53
N ILE A 29 -25.40 -6.01 -4.01
CA ILE A 29 -24.45 -5.23 -4.83
C ILE A 29 -23.14 -5.05 -4.07
N SER A 30 -23.20 -4.58 -2.82
CA SER A 30 -22.00 -4.38 -1.98
C SER A 30 -21.25 -5.69 -1.70
N ALA A 31 -21.97 -6.79 -1.46
CA ALA A 31 -21.33 -8.09 -1.24
C ALA A 31 -20.60 -8.62 -2.49
N LEU A 32 -21.20 -8.45 -3.67
CA LEU A 32 -20.58 -8.82 -4.95
C LEU A 32 -19.33 -7.97 -5.24
N GLU A 33 -19.40 -6.66 -4.95
CA GLU A 33 -18.28 -5.73 -5.06
C GLU A 33 -17.10 -6.19 -4.16
N GLN A 34 -17.36 -6.51 -2.89
CA GLN A 34 -16.33 -6.98 -1.95
C GLN A 34 -15.70 -8.31 -2.39
N GLN A 35 -16.49 -9.19 -3.03
CA GLN A 35 -16.02 -10.45 -3.61
C GLN A 35 -15.30 -10.28 -4.96
N ASN A 36 -15.11 -9.04 -5.44
CA ASN A 36 -14.54 -8.71 -6.74
C ASN A 36 -15.33 -9.27 -7.94
N ARG A 37 -16.62 -9.54 -7.77
CA ARG A 37 -17.57 -9.98 -8.82
C ARG A 37 -18.22 -8.76 -9.47
N LEU A 38 -17.38 -7.89 -10.05
CA LEU A 38 -17.74 -6.52 -10.43
C LEU A 38 -18.82 -6.47 -11.53
N ASP A 39 -18.78 -7.36 -12.51
CA ASP A 39 -19.76 -7.39 -13.60
C ASP A 39 -21.17 -7.76 -13.09
N GLU A 40 -21.25 -8.66 -12.12
CA GLU A 40 -22.53 -9.04 -11.50
C GLU A 40 -23.08 -7.92 -10.63
N ALA A 41 -22.20 -7.24 -9.87
CA ALA A 41 -22.56 -6.09 -9.05
C ALA A 41 -23.12 -4.95 -9.93
N GLU A 42 -22.44 -4.64 -11.04
CA GLU A 42 -22.88 -3.56 -11.94
C GLU A 42 -24.17 -3.92 -12.68
N ASN A 43 -24.32 -5.16 -13.16
CA ASN A 43 -25.58 -5.62 -13.77
C ASN A 43 -26.77 -5.46 -12.80
N LEU A 44 -26.55 -5.72 -11.51
CA LEU A 44 -27.59 -5.56 -10.49
C LEU A 44 -27.87 -4.09 -10.21
N ALA A 45 -26.83 -3.24 -10.14
CA ALA A 45 -26.97 -1.79 -9.99
C ALA A 45 -27.73 -1.17 -11.19
N GLU A 46 -27.40 -1.56 -12.42
CA GLU A 46 -28.08 -1.10 -13.64
C GLU A 46 -29.56 -1.45 -13.65
N ARG A 47 -29.93 -2.66 -13.21
CA ARG A 47 -31.34 -3.05 -13.08
C ARG A 47 -32.09 -2.15 -12.10
N VAL A 48 -31.46 -1.80 -10.98
CA VAL A 48 -32.03 -0.88 -10.00
C VAL A 48 -32.15 0.52 -10.59
N LEU A 49 -31.13 1.03 -11.28
CA LEU A 49 -31.12 2.36 -11.88
C LEU A 49 -32.07 2.47 -13.08
N ALA A 50 -32.35 1.38 -13.80
CA ALA A 50 -33.40 1.36 -14.82
C ALA A 50 -34.80 1.57 -14.23
N ALA A 51 -35.04 1.05 -13.01
CA ALA A 51 -36.29 1.27 -12.27
C ALA A 51 -36.28 2.58 -11.47
N VAL A 52 -35.12 3.03 -10.98
CA VAL A 52 -34.97 4.21 -10.11
C VAL A 52 -33.74 5.01 -10.55
N PRO A 53 -33.82 5.79 -11.63
CA PRO A 53 -32.64 6.43 -12.22
C PRO A 53 -31.91 7.42 -11.31
N GLN A 54 -32.58 7.94 -10.28
CA GLN A 54 -32.05 8.94 -9.34
C GLN A 54 -31.86 8.37 -7.93
N HIS A 55 -31.60 7.07 -7.81
CA HIS A 55 -31.28 6.47 -6.51
C HIS A 55 -29.82 6.76 -6.11
N ALA A 56 -29.60 7.82 -5.32
CA ALA A 56 -28.28 8.34 -4.97
C ALA A 56 -27.28 7.25 -4.50
N HIS A 57 -27.69 6.38 -3.57
CA HIS A 57 -26.81 5.33 -3.06
C HIS A 57 -26.42 4.28 -4.11
N VAL A 58 -27.30 3.98 -5.05
CA VAL A 58 -26.99 2.96 -6.08
C VAL A 58 -26.10 3.58 -7.16
N LEU A 59 -26.30 4.87 -7.48
CA LEU A 59 -25.36 5.64 -8.30
C LEU A 59 -23.97 5.67 -7.66
N HIS A 60 -23.88 5.87 -6.34
CA HIS A 60 -22.61 5.81 -5.62
C HIS A 60 -21.95 4.43 -5.71
N LEU A 61 -22.68 3.35 -5.43
CA LEU A 61 -22.16 1.98 -5.53
C LEU A 61 -21.70 1.63 -6.96
N SER A 62 -22.50 1.96 -7.97
CA SER A 62 -22.14 1.80 -9.38
C SER A 62 -20.86 2.60 -9.72
N GLY A 63 -20.72 3.82 -9.19
CA GLY A 63 -19.50 4.61 -9.32
C GLY A 63 -18.25 3.88 -8.81
N ILE A 64 -18.31 3.29 -7.61
CA ILE A 64 -17.21 2.50 -7.04
C ILE A 64 -16.91 1.27 -7.90
N ILE A 65 -17.94 0.55 -8.35
CA ILE A 65 -17.79 -0.67 -9.16
C ILE A 65 -17.13 -0.35 -10.50
N LEU A 66 -17.60 0.70 -11.19
CA LEU A 66 -17.04 1.16 -12.46
C LEU A 66 -15.57 1.60 -12.31
N TYR A 67 -15.23 2.27 -11.20
CA TYR A 67 -13.85 2.64 -10.91
C TYR A 67 -12.96 1.40 -10.76
N ARG A 68 -13.42 0.38 -10.00
CA ARG A 68 -12.71 -0.89 -9.86
C ARG A 68 -12.61 -1.70 -11.16
N GLN A 69 -13.49 -1.45 -12.13
CA GLN A 69 -13.41 -2.00 -13.50
C GLN A 69 -12.47 -1.17 -14.42
N GLY A 70 -11.93 -0.04 -13.96
CA GLY A 70 -11.09 0.85 -14.76
C GLY A 70 -11.88 1.82 -15.67
N LYS A 71 -13.21 1.90 -15.53
CA LYS A 71 -14.09 2.81 -16.30
C LYS A 71 -14.21 4.15 -15.58
N ILE A 72 -13.11 4.89 -15.54
CA ILE A 72 -12.94 6.05 -14.66
C ILE A 72 -13.96 7.18 -14.98
N ASP A 73 -14.15 7.54 -16.25
CA ASP A 73 -15.06 8.63 -16.62
C ASP A 73 -16.54 8.33 -16.29
N GLU A 74 -16.94 7.07 -16.49
CA GLU A 74 -18.29 6.60 -16.14
C GLU A 74 -18.46 6.62 -14.62
N ALA A 75 -17.46 6.17 -13.86
CA ALA A 75 -17.45 6.20 -12.40
C ALA A 75 -17.64 7.63 -11.85
N ILE A 76 -16.87 8.58 -12.37
CA ILE A 76 -16.97 10.01 -12.01
C ILE A 76 -18.39 10.52 -12.28
N THR A 77 -18.93 10.24 -13.46
CA THR A 77 -20.29 10.66 -13.84
C THR A 77 -21.36 10.12 -12.87
N ARG A 78 -21.24 8.86 -12.43
CA ARG A 78 -22.18 8.26 -11.47
C ARG A 78 -22.04 8.88 -10.08
N MET A 79 -20.80 9.09 -9.64
CA MET A 79 -20.51 9.68 -8.35
C MET A 79 -20.98 11.14 -8.26
N GLU A 80 -20.72 11.98 -9.27
CA GLU A 80 -21.21 13.36 -9.31
C GLU A 80 -22.73 13.44 -9.18
N LYS A 81 -23.45 12.56 -9.89
CA LYS A 81 -24.92 12.47 -9.76
C LYS A 81 -25.33 12.04 -8.35
N SER A 82 -24.64 11.07 -7.74
CA SER A 82 -24.93 10.63 -6.36
C SER A 82 -24.75 11.76 -5.34
N ILE A 83 -23.68 12.56 -5.48
CA ILE A 83 -23.39 13.71 -4.61
C ILE A 83 -24.42 14.81 -4.81
N ALA A 84 -24.79 15.12 -6.06
CA ALA A 84 -25.81 16.12 -6.35
C ALA A 84 -27.18 15.76 -5.75
N LEU A 85 -27.54 14.47 -5.74
CA LEU A 85 -28.80 13.99 -5.18
C LEU A 85 -28.80 13.91 -3.63
N ALA A 86 -27.64 13.74 -3.01
CA ALA A 86 -27.51 13.66 -1.56
C ALA A 86 -26.22 14.35 -1.05
N PRO A 87 -26.17 15.70 -1.05
CA PRO A 87 -24.94 16.48 -0.85
C PRO A 87 -24.42 16.51 0.60
N THR A 88 -25.13 15.88 1.53
CA THR A 88 -24.78 15.81 2.96
C THR A 88 -24.24 14.45 3.38
N VAL A 89 -24.22 13.46 2.49
CA VAL A 89 -23.70 12.12 2.80
C VAL A 89 -22.18 12.12 2.66
N ALA A 90 -21.46 12.23 3.79
CA ALA A 90 -19.99 12.35 3.84
C ALA A 90 -19.23 11.22 3.10
N LEU A 91 -19.79 10.01 3.08
CA LEU A 91 -19.21 8.85 2.40
C LEU A 91 -19.00 9.10 0.89
N TYR A 92 -19.85 9.91 0.25
CA TYR A 92 -19.80 10.13 -1.19
C TYR A 92 -18.58 10.97 -1.61
N PRO A 93 -18.35 12.19 -1.08
CA PRO A 93 -17.13 12.94 -1.36
C PRO A 93 -15.86 12.22 -0.87
N ARG A 94 -15.95 11.43 0.21
CA ARG A 94 -14.81 10.63 0.71
C ARG A 94 -14.34 9.56 -0.28
N ASN A 95 -15.26 8.87 -0.95
CA ASN A 95 -14.88 7.89 -1.97
C ASN A 95 -14.59 8.59 -3.31
N MET A 96 -15.19 9.77 -3.57
CA MET A 96 -14.91 10.55 -4.78
C MET A 96 -13.48 11.07 -4.81
N CYS A 97 -12.92 11.48 -3.66
CA CYS A 97 -11.54 11.95 -3.63
C CYS A 97 -10.55 10.85 -4.06
N GLU A 98 -10.78 9.60 -3.66
CA GLU A 98 -9.97 8.45 -4.12
C GLU A 98 -10.12 8.20 -5.63
N ILE A 99 -11.33 8.33 -6.18
CA ILE A 99 -11.56 8.17 -7.61
C ILE A 99 -10.85 9.28 -8.40
N TYR A 100 -10.93 10.53 -7.93
CA TYR A 100 -10.20 11.64 -8.55
C TYR A 100 -8.67 11.49 -8.42
N ARG A 101 -8.18 11.01 -7.27
CA ARG A 101 -6.76 10.70 -7.05
C ARG A 101 -6.29 9.66 -8.07
N GLY A 102 -6.99 8.52 -8.20
CA GLY A 102 -6.67 7.49 -9.19
C GLY A 102 -6.77 7.96 -10.64
N ALA A 103 -7.57 8.99 -10.92
CA ALA A 103 -7.66 9.64 -12.23
C ALA A 103 -6.56 10.69 -12.49
N GLY A 104 -5.69 10.97 -11.51
CA GLY A 104 -4.69 12.04 -11.57
C GLY A 104 -5.27 13.46 -11.46
N ARG A 105 -6.56 13.60 -11.12
CA ARG A 105 -7.25 14.89 -10.93
C ARG A 105 -7.07 15.38 -9.49
N LEU A 106 -5.83 15.67 -9.12
CA LEU A 106 -5.45 15.90 -7.71
C LEU A 106 -6.14 17.13 -7.09
N ASP A 107 -6.40 18.20 -7.84
CA ASP A 107 -7.13 19.37 -7.31
C ASP A 107 -8.60 19.05 -6.98
N ASP A 108 -9.27 18.28 -7.84
CA ASP A 108 -10.64 17.82 -7.60
C ASP A 108 -10.70 16.82 -6.44
N ALA A 109 -9.65 16.00 -6.30
CA ALA A 109 -9.48 15.08 -5.20
C ALA A 109 -9.38 15.85 -3.87
N VAL A 110 -8.55 16.90 -3.79
CA VAL A 110 -8.44 17.76 -2.60
C VAL A 110 -9.78 18.39 -2.26
N ALA A 111 -10.49 18.96 -3.24
CA ALA A 111 -11.80 19.58 -3.02
C ALA A 111 -12.81 18.58 -2.43
N SER A 112 -12.84 17.35 -2.96
CA SER A 112 -13.70 16.28 -2.48
C SER A 112 -13.30 15.80 -1.07
N GLY A 113 -12.00 15.65 -0.80
CA GLY A 113 -11.49 15.25 0.51
C GLY A 113 -11.80 16.29 1.59
N LYS A 114 -11.61 17.58 1.29
CA LYS A 114 -12.01 18.70 2.17
C LYS A 114 -13.51 18.67 2.47
N ARG A 115 -14.33 18.43 1.46
CA ARG A 115 -15.78 18.30 1.65
C ARG A 115 -16.15 17.11 2.54
N ALA A 116 -15.43 16.00 2.44
CA ALA A 116 -15.65 14.83 3.28
C ALA A 116 -15.39 15.12 4.76
N ILE A 117 -14.26 15.76 5.09
CA ILE A 117 -13.91 16.10 6.48
C ILE A 117 -14.81 17.21 7.06
N GLU A 118 -15.32 18.12 6.24
CA GLU A 118 -16.33 19.11 6.67
C GLU A 118 -17.65 18.45 7.09
N LEU A 119 -18.06 17.41 6.36
CA LEU A 119 -19.31 16.69 6.62
C LEU A 119 -19.18 15.69 7.77
N ALA A 120 -18.01 15.11 7.95
CA ALA A 120 -17.71 14.12 8.98
C ALA A 120 -16.32 14.38 9.59
N PRO A 121 -16.19 15.34 10.52
CA PRO A 121 -14.90 15.71 11.10
C PRO A 121 -14.25 14.63 11.98
N GLU A 122 -14.98 13.56 12.31
CA GLU A 122 -14.50 12.41 13.10
C GLU A 122 -14.19 11.18 12.22
N ASP A 123 -14.25 11.30 10.88
CA ASP A 123 -13.91 10.19 9.96
C ASP A 123 -12.40 10.15 9.68
N SER A 124 -11.67 9.33 10.44
CA SER A 124 -10.22 9.14 10.26
C SER A 124 -9.84 8.72 8.83
N ARG A 125 -10.69 7.93 8.14
CA ARG A 125 -10.44 7.51 6.76
C ARG A 125 -10.54 8.67 5.77
N ALA A 126 -11.40 9.66 6.03
CA ALA A 126 -11.48 10.85 5.18
C ALA A 126 -10.20 11.69 5.25
N TYR A 127 -9.61 11.84 6.44
CA TYR A 127 -8.31 12.49 6.60
C TYR A 127 -7.19 11.67 5.94
N PHE A 128 -7.15 10.35 6.14
CA PHE A 128 -6.17 9.49 5.47
C PHE A 128 -6.20 9.65 3.94
N ASN A 129 -7.38 9.57 3.32
CA ASN A 129 -7.51 9.76 1.86
C ASN A 129 -7.03 11.14 1.42
N LEU A 130 -7.27 12.19 2.22
CA LEU A 130 -6.77 13.54 1.94
C LEU A 130 -5.24 13.63 2.06
N ALA A 131 -4.64 12.95 3.05
CA ALA A 131 -3.18 12.90 3.22
C ALA A 131 -2.49 12.25 2.01
N LEU A 132 -3.04 11.15 1.48
CA LEU A 132 -2.53 10.51 0.25
C LEU A 132 -2.42 11.50 -0.91
N ILE A 133 -3.42 12.38 -1.07
CA ILE A 133 -3.46 13.36 -2.16
C ILE A 133 -2.37 14.43 -1.95
N HIS A 134 -2.17 14.90 -0.71
CA HIS A 134 -1.11 15.85 -0.39
C HIS A 134 0.28 15.25 -0.58
N TYR A 135 0.47 13.97 -0.25
CA TYR A 135 1.70 13.25 -0.52
C TYR A 135 2.02 13.15 -2.02
N GLU A 136 1.04 12.79 -2.85
CA GLU A 136 1.22 12.73 -4.31
C GLU A 136 1.53 14.11 -4.93
N ARG A 137 1.09 15.19 -4.28
CA ARG A 137 1.43 16.58 -4.63
C ARG A 137 2.79 17.04 -4.10
N LEU A 138 3.52 16.19 -3.38
CA LEU A 138 4.77 16.50 -2.65
C LEU A 138 4.60 17.60 -1.59
N GLU A 139 3.38 17.76 -1.06
CA GLU A 139 3.05 18.66 0.05
C GLU A 139 3.21 17.88 1.37
N LEU A 140 4.45 17.47 1.65
CA LEU A 140 4.77 16.45 2.65
C LEU A 140 4.42 16.85 4.08
N GLU A 141 4.70 18.10 4.47
CA GLU A 141 4.36 18.62 5.80
C GLU A 141 2.84 18.62 6.04
N GLU A 142 2.08 18.92 4.98
CA GLU A 142 0.62 18.91 5.03
C GLU A 142 0.07 17.49 5.11
N SER A 143 0.65 16.53 4.35
CA SER A 143 0.32 15.10 4.48
C SER A 143 0.56 14.61 5.92
N VAL A 144 1.72 14.89 6.51
CA VAL A 144 2.03 14.52 7.90
C VAL A 144 1.01 15.10 8.88
N ARG A 145 0.70 16.40 8.76
CA ARG A 145 -0.26 17.08 9.65
C ARG A 145 -1.66 16.46 9.56
N ILE A 146 -2.08 16.04 8.37
CA ILE A 146 -3.39 15.41 8.14
C ILE A 146 -3.38 13.97 8.66
N CYS A 147 -2.31 13.22 8.44
CA CYS A 147 -2.10 11.90 9.05
C CYS A 147 -2.14 11.97 10.59
N ASP A 148 -1.46 12.95 11.20
CA ASP A 148 -1.48 13.15 12.66
C ASP A 148 -2.91 13.36 13.17
N HIS A 149 -3.73 14.08 12.41
CA HIS A 149 -5.14 14.24 12.76
C HIS A 149 -5.93 12.93 12.62
N ALA A 150 -5.74 12.18 11.53
CA ALA A 150 -6.34 10.85 11.35
C ALA A 150 -5.97 9.90 12.51
N LEU A 151 -4.72 9.93 12.94
CA LEU A 151 -4.19 9.13 14.05
C LEU A 151 -4.65 9.60 15.43
N SER A 152 -5.02 10.87 15.58
CA SER A 152 -5.65 11.37 16.81
C SER A 152 -7.07 10.81 17.00
N LEU A 153 -7.76 10.52 15.89
CA LEU A 153 -9.10 9.92 15.86
C LEU A 153 -9.03 8.38 15.98
N ASP A 154 -8.05 7.77 15.31
CA ASP A 154 -7.79 6.33 15.35
C ASP A 154 -6.28 6.03 15.50
N PRO A 155 -5.79 5.90 16.75
CA PRO A 155 -4.36 5.67 17.01
C PRO A 155 -3.81 4.35 16.45
N ASP A 156 -4.66 3.38 16.14
CA ASP A 156 -4.27 2.06 15.62
C ASP A 156 -4.39 1.94 14.09
N PHE A 157 -4.66 3.05 13.40
CA PHE A 157 -4.84 3.08 11.96
C PHE A 157 -3.51 2.89 11.20
N ALA A 158 -3.20 1.63 10.90
CA ALA A 158 -1.91 1.23 10.33
C ALA A 158 -1.59 1.90 8.99
N GLU A 159 -2.56 2.06 8.08
CA GLU A 159 -2.31 2.75 6.81
C GLU A 159 -1.92 4.22 7.02
N ALA A 160 -2.53 4.92 7.98
CA ALA A 160 -2.19 6.32 8.27
C ALA A 160 -0.80 6.47 8.90
N HIS A 161 -0.38 5.53 9.77
CA HIS A 161 1.01 5.50 10.26
C HIS A 161 2.00 5.25 9.13
N PHE A 162 1.68 4.32 8.21
CA PHE A 162 2.56 4.03 7.09
C PHE A 162 2.68 5.23 6.13
N GLU A 163 1.57 5.87 5.78
CA GLU A 163 1.57 7.08 4.95
C GLU A 163 2.35 8.23 5.61
N ARG A 164 2.15 8.43 6.92
CA ARG A 164 2.95 9.38 7.71
C ARG A 164 4.45 9.08 7.60
N ALA A 165 4.83 7.80 7.66
CA ALA A 165 6.21 7.37 7.49
C ALA A 165 6.76 7.74 6.12
N GLU A 166 6.03 7.47 5.05
CA GLU A 166 6.44 7.81 3.68
C GLU A 166 6.67 9.31 3.51
N ALA A 167 5.74 10.14 4.01
CA ALA A 167 5.85 11.59 3.98
C ALA A 167 7.05 12.10 4.81
N LEU A 168 7.26 11.58 6.01
CA LEU A 168 8.39 11.96 6.88
C LEU A 168 9.74 11.56 6.30
N LEU A 169 9.87 10.34 5.79
CA LEU A 169 11.11 9.83 5.21
C LEU A 169 11.48 10.61 3.95
N LEU A 170 10.50 10.88 3.08
CA LEU A 170 10.71 11.68 1.88
C LEU A 170 11.04 13.15 2.21
N GLY A 171 10.42 13.70 3.27
CA GLY A 171 10.69 15.05 3.78
C GLY A 171 11.99 15.17 4.59
N GLY A 172 12.70 14.06 4.83
CA GLY A 172 13.98 14.04 5.55
C GLY A 172 13.86 13.98 7.09
N ASN A 173 12.65 13.93 7.64
CA ASN A 173 12.38 13.72 9.07
C ASN A 173 12.52 12.24 9.45
N MET A 174 13.73 11.71 9.26
CA MET A 174 13.96 10.27 9.25
C MET A 174 13.75 9.59 10.61
N ALA A 175 14.07 10.25 11.72
CA ALA A 175 13.92 9.64 13.05
C ALA A 175 12.47 9.22 13.33
N GLU A 176 11.52 10.13 13.14
CA GLU A 176 10.09 9.83 13.27
C GLU A 176 9.57 8.94 12.14
N GLY A 177 10.07 9.16 10.92
CA GLY A 177 9.70 8.36 9.75
C GLY A 177 9.98 6.88 9.95
N TRP A 178 11.15 6.52 10.50
CA TRP A 178 11.49 5.13 10.77
C TRP A 178 10.62 4.49 11.85
N GLU A 179 10.25 5.23 12.89
CA GLU A 179 9.34 4.72 13.92
C GLU A 179 7.94 4.45 13.35
N SER A 180 7.40 5.39 12.58
CA SER A 180 6.11 5.21 11.90
C SER A 180 6.16 4.08 10.86
N TYR A 181 7.30 3.85 10.18
CA TYR A 181 7.44 2.84 9.15
C TYR A 181 7.22 1.39 9.65
N GLU A 182 7.46 1.11 10.93
CA GLU A 182 7.24 -0.21 11.53
C GLU A 182 5.77 -0.65 11.54
N TRP A 183 4.83 0.31 11.41
CA TRP A 183 3.40 0.01 11.28
C TRP A 183 3.05 -0.76 10.00
N ARG A 184 3.96 -0.81 9.02
CA ARG A 184 3.80 -1.63 7.80
C ARG A 184 3.50 -3.10 8.12
N PHE A 185 3.99 -3.62 9.25
CA PHE A 185 3.74 -5.02 9.64
C PHE A 185 2.30 -5.30 10.12
N LYS A 186 1.50 -4.25 10.38
CA LYS A 186 0.05 -4.38 10.62
C LYS A 186 -0.77 -4.34 9.33
N LEU A 187 -0.15 -4.04 8.18
CA LEU A 187 -0.83 -4.01 6.89
C LEU A 187 -1.02 -5.43 6.34
N LYS A 188 -2.11 -5.66 5.61
CA LYS A 188 -2.41 -6.95 4.96
C LYS A 188 -1.31 -7.38 3.99
N GLN A 189 -0.67 -6.43 3.31
CA GLN A 189 0.42 -6.66 2.37
C GLN A 189 1.67 -7.24 3.05
N ALA A 190 1.80 -7.08 4.37
CA ALA A 190 2.91 -7.62 5.13
C ALA A 190 2.72 -9.09 5.55
N GLU A 191 1.54 -9.67 5.32
CA GLU A 191 1.28 -11.07 5.62
C GLU A 191 2.28 -11.98 4.90
N GLY A 192 3.04 -12.76 5.67
CA GLY A 192 4.04 -13.70 5.14
C GLY A 192 5.40 -13.10 4.80
N MET A 193 5.61 -11.78 4.95
CA MET A 193 6.94 -11.16 4.78
C MET A 193 7.92 -11.54 5.90
N LEU A 194 7.40 -11.80 7.12
CA LEU A 194 8.18 -12.14 8.29
C LEU A 194 8.19 -13.66 8.55
N PRO A 195 9.25 -14.20 9.19
CA PRO A 195 9.28 -15.60 9.60
C PRO A 195 8.13 -15.90 10.58
N LYS A 196 7.51 -17.08 10.43
CA LYS A 196 6.54 -17.58 11.40
C LYS A 196 7.28 -18.07 12.65
N THR A 197 7.37 -17.21 13.66
CA THR A 197 8.17 -17.46 14.87
C THR A 197 7.57 -16.75 16.09
N ASP A 198 7.86 -17.25 17.29
CA ASP A 198 7.55 -16.64 18.58
C ASP A 198 8.70 -15.74 19.10
N LYS A 199 9.86 -15.77 18.43
CA LYS A 199 11.02 -14.94 18.76
C LYS A 199 10.67 -13.45 18.57
N PRO A 200 11.24 -12.54 19.38
CA PRO A 200 10.99 -11.11 19.23
C PRO A 200 11.73 -10.52 18.02
N GLN A 201 11.27 -9.35 17.57
CA GLN A 201 12.12 -8.51 16.74
C GLN A 201 13.32 -8.03 17.56
N TRP A 202 14.49 -7.98 16.92
CA TRP A 202 15.72 -7.51 17.54
C TRP A 202 15.61 -6.03 17.88
N ASP A 203 16.04 -5.66 19.08
CA ASP A 203 15.97 -4.30 19.62
C ASP A 203 17.34 -3.59 19.61
N GLY A 204 18.34 -4.19 18.96
CA GLY A 204 19.70 -3.67 18.89
C GLY A 204 20.61 -4.11 20.04
N LYS A 205 20.11 -4.89 21.02
CA LYS A 205 20.95 -5.39 22.12
C LYS A 205 21.94 -6.46 21.67
N PRO A 206 23.07 -6.65 22.40
CA PRO A 206 24.04 -7.68 22.07
C PRO A 206 23.45 -9.08 21.98
N LEU A 207 23.86 -9.85 20.96
CA LEU A 207 23.50 -11.25 20.79
C LEU A 207 24.75 -12.12 20.54
N PRO A 208 24.75 -13.40 20.93
CA PRO A 208 25.82 -14.31 20.59
C PRO A 208 25.99 -14.47 19.06
N PRO A 209 27.15 -14.95 18.59
CA PRO A 209 27.38 -15.19 17.16
C PRO A 209 26.31 -16.11 16.55
N GLY A 210 25.75 -15.72 15.41
CA GLY A 210 24.75 -16.52 14.68
C GLY A 210 23.35 -16.51 15.27
N LYS A 211 23.07 -15.71 16.30
CA LYS A 211 21.76 -15.65 16.97
C LYS A 211 20.82 -14.56 16.49
N LEU A 212 21.26 -13.70 15.56
CA LEU A 212 20.42 -12.74 14.87
C LEU A 212 20.03 -13.27 13.49
N LEU A 213 18.73 -13.32 13.21
CA LEU A 213 18.19 -13.55 11.87
C LEU A 213 17.87 -12.21 11.17
N LEU A 214 18.59 -11.91 10.10
CA LEU A 214 18.27 -10.82 9.19
C LEU A 214 17.35 -11.32 8.08
N VAL A 215 16.32 -10.55 7.76
CA VAL A 215 15.33 -10.90 6.73
C VAL A 215 15.39 -9.89 5.59
N ALA A 216 15.76 -10.34 4.39
CA ALA A 216 15.65 -9.54 3.17
C ALA A 216 14.17 -9.45 2.75
N ASP A 217 13.48 -8.43 3.26
CA ASP A 217 12.02 -8.34 3.32
C ASP A 217 11.37 -7.54 2.18
N GLN A 218 12.17 -6.84 1.37
CA GLN A 218 11.69 -5.93 0.32
C GLN A 218 12.21 -6.34 -1.07
N GLY A 219 12.03 -5.46 -2.07
CA GLY A 219 12.58 -5.63 -3.40
C GLY A 219 14.12 -5.70 -3.41
N PHE A 220 14.70 -6.11 -4.55
CA PHE A 220 16.15 -6.28 -4.67
C PHE A 220 16.94 -5.00 -4.37
N GLY A 221 16.44 -3.85 -4.84
CA GLY A 221 17.06 -2.54 -4.59
C GLY A 221 17.13 -2.20 -3.11
N ASP A 222 16.04 -2.43 -2.38
CA ASP A 222 15.97 -2.18 -0.94
C ASP A 222 16.85 -3.14 -0.14
N CYS A 223 16.88 -4.42 -0.52
CA CYS A 223 17.74 -5.41 0.12
C CYS A 223 19.23 -5.04 -0.01
N ILE A 224 19.62 -4.53 -1.18
CA ILE A 224 20.95 -3.96 -1.38
C ILE A 224 21.10 -2.72 -0.49
N GLN A 225 20.22 -1.73 -0.65
CA GLN A 225 20.28 -0.46 0.06
C GLN A 225 20.41 -0.60 1.57
N PHE A 226 19.59 -1.44 2.20
CA PHE A 226 19.60 -1.68 3.64
C PHE A 226 20.64 -2.73 4.07
N GLY A 227 21.03 -3.63 3.17
CA GLY A 227 22.13 -4.57 3.39
C GLY A 227 23.44 -3.89 3.77
N ARG A 228 23.65 -2.63 3.36
CA ARG A 228 24.81 -1.82 3.80
C ARG A 228 24.95 -1.68 5.31
N LEU A 229 23.87 -1.90 6.07
CA LEU A 229 23.84 -1.80 7.54
C LEU A 229 24.15 -3.13 8.24
N ILE A 230 24.34 -4.23 7.51
CA ILE A 230 24.72 -5.52 8.09
C ILE A 230 26.05 -5.43 8.87
N PRO A 231 27.11 -4.74 8.39
CA PRO A 231 28.35 -4.60 9.15
C PRO A 231 28.15 -3.83 10.46
N TRP A 232 27.21 -2.89 10.51
CA TRP A 232 26.84 -2.21 11.75
C TRP A 232 26.16 -3.19 12.71
N ALA A 233 25.17 -3.96 12.25
CA ALA A 233 24.49 -4.94 13.08
C ALA A 233 25.45 -6.02 13.61
N ALA A 234 26.41 -6.46 12.79
CA ALA A 234 27.39 -7.49 13.13
C ALA A 234 28.39 -7.07 14.23
N GLN A 235 28.49 -5.78 14.56
CA GLN A 235 29.31 -5.33 15.71
C GLN A 235 28.69 -5.74 17.05
N THR A 236 27.35 -5.83 17.10
CA THR A 236 26.59 -6.10 18.31
C THR A 236 25.99 -7.51 18.31
N ALA A 237 25.72 -8.07 17.14
CA ALA A 237 25.26 -9.43 16.93
C ALA A 237 26.12 -10.13 15.86
N PRO A 238 27.30 -10.68 16.23
CA PRO A 238 28.25 -11.19 15.25
C PRO A 238 27.71 -12.32 14.38
N ALA A 239 28.22 -12.42 13.15
CA ALA A 239 27.90 -13.52 12.23
C ALA A 239 26.39 -13.79 12.04
N PRO A 240 25.52 -12.78 11.80
CA PRO A 240 24.09 -13.00 11.64
C PRO A 240 23.77 -13.95 10.49
N VAL A 241 22.61 -14.59 10.61
CA VAL A 241 22.00 -15.41 9.56
C VAL A 241 21.20 -14.50 8.66
N LEU A 242 21.45 -14.49 7.35
CA LEU A 242 20.65 -13.73 6.40
C LEU A 242 19.71 -14.65 5.61
N ALA A 243 18.40 -14.46 5.76
CA ALA A 243 17.40 -15.07 4.91
C ALA A 243 17.11 -14.16 3.70
N CYS A 244 17.36 -14.65 2.49
CA CYS A 244 17.11 -13.89 1.25
C CYS A 244 16.80 -14.79 0.05
N SER A 245 16.30 -14.21 -1.04
CA SER A 245 16.20 -14.94 -2.32
C SER A 245 17.57 -15.47 -2.76
N GLY A 246 17.58 -16.63 -3.42
CA GLY A 246 18.78 -17.18 -4.06
C GLY A 246 19.41 -16.21 -5.06
N ASP A 247 18.59 -15.43 -5.76
CA ASP A 247 19.03 -14.45 -6.77
C ASP A 247 19.88 -13.32 -6.16
N LEU A 248 19.61 -12.97 -4.89
CA LEU A 248 20.37 -11.96 -4.15
C LEU A 248 21.64 -12.52 -3.52
N THR A 249 21.79 -13.85 -3.45
CA THR A 249 22.94 -14.47 -2.75
C THR A 249 24.30 -14.03 -3.30
N PRO A 250 24.55 -14.01 -4.63
CA PRO A 250 25.84 -13.57 -5.19
C PRO A 250 26.19 -12.12 -4.86
N ILE A 251 25.18 -11.29 -4.61
CA ILE A 251 25.29 -9.86 -4.34
C ILE A 251 25.50 -9.62 -2.84
N LEU A 252 24.57 -10.09 -2.00
CA LEU A 252 24.59 -9.82 -0.56
C LEU A 252 25.73 -10.53 0.16
N ARG A 253 26.24 -11.67 -0.35
CA ARG A 253 27.40 -12.37 0.23
C ARG A 253 28.69 -11.52 0.26
N GLN A 254 28.76 -10.47 -0.56
CA GLN A 254 29.90 -9.56 -0.58
C GLN A 254 29.96 -8.64 0.65
N ILE A 255 28.84 -8.52 1.37
CA ILE A 255 28.72 -7.64 2.53
C ILE A 255 29.41 -8.31 3.74
N PRO A 256 30.39 -7.64 4.38
CA PRO A 256 31.12 -8.23 5.48
C PRO A 256 30.23 -8.39 6.72
N GLY A 257 30.59 -9.37 7.55
CA GLY A 257 29.93 -9.64 8.83
C GLY A 257 28.89 -10.75 8.77
N ILE A 258 28.30 -11.07 7.60
CA ILE A 258 27.34 -12.18 7.46
C ILE A 258 28.00 -13.50 7.86
N GLY A 259 27.34 -14.27 8.73
CA GLY A 259 27.80 -15.60 9.13
C GLY A 259 27.39 -16.67 8.13
N ARG A 260 26.10 -16.73 7.82
CA ARG A 260 25.55 -17.65 6.82
C ARG A 260 24.33 -17.07 6.12
N MET A 261 24.05 -17.58 4.93
CA MET A 261 22.88 -17.19 4.13
C MET A 261 21.97 -18.39 3.90
N VAL A 262 20.67 -18.15 3.93
CA VAL A 262 19.64 -19.18 3.73
C VAL A 262 18.58 -18.67 2.76
N THR A 263 18.02 -19.57 1.96
CA THR A 263 17.00 -19.24 0.95
C THR A 263 15.62 -19.79 1.29
N ARG A 264 15.49 -20.46 2.43
CA ARG A 264 14.26 -21.07 2.93
C ARG A 264 14.18 -20.97 4.44
N TRP A 265 12.97 -20.84 4.96
CA TRP A 265 12.73 -20.67 6.40
C TRP A 265 13.19 -21.87 7.23
N GLU A 266 13.05 -23.09 6.71
CA GLU A 266 13.43 -24.31 7.42
C GLU A 266 14.95 -24.42 7.61
N LEU A 267 15.73 -23.63 6.86
CA LEU A 267 17.17 -23.59 6.93
C LEU A 267 17.67 -22.51 7.89
N THR A 268 16.81 -21.65 8.45
CA THR A 268 17.23 -20.55 9.34
C THR A 268 17.88 -21.04 10.62
N GLY A 269 17.77 -22.32 10.99
CA GLY A 269 18.31 -22.87 12.23
C GLY A 269 17.76 -22.15 13.47
N ASP A 270 18.48 -22.27 14.58
CA ASP A 270 18.14 -21.58 15.83
C ASP A 270 18.62 -20.12 15.82
N PHE A 271 17.77 -19.23 16.31
CA PHE A 271 18.02 -17.79 16.48
C PHE A 271 17.25 -17.26 17.70
N ASP A 272 17.74 -16.18 18.29
CA ASP A 272 17.18 -15.60 19.51
C ASP A 272 16.31 -14.37 19.21
N ALA A 273 16.59 -13.64 18.12
CA ALA A 273 15.77 -12.54 17.61
C ALA A 273 15.91 -12.40 16.09
N TYR A 274 14.98 -11.69 15.45
CA TYR A 274 15.03 -11.40 14.02
C TYR A 274 14.85 -9.91 13.70
N ILE A 275 15.34 -9.42 12.57
CA ILE A 275 14.97 -8.09 12.08
C ILE A 275 14.95 -8.06 10.54
N PRO A 276 13.94 -7.40 9.94
CA PRO A 276 13.95 -7.07 8.51
C PRO A 276 15.09 -6.11 8.17
N LEU A 277 15.73 -6.25 7.01
CA LEU A 277 16.78 -5.32 6.60
C LEU A 277 16.25 -3.88 6.59
N SER A 278 15.01 -3.68 6.14
CA SER A 278 14.35 -2.38 6.13
C SER A 278 14.07 -1.79 7.52
N GLY A 279 14.23 -2.57 8.60
CA GLY A 279 14.14 -2.10 10.00
C GLY A 279 15.48 -1.65 10.61
N LEU A 280 16.61 -2.00 9.99
CA LEU A 280 17.94 -1.59 10.46
C LEU A 280 18.14 -0.07 10.54
N PRO A 281 17.64 0.76 9.60
CA PRO A 281 17.80 2.21 9.67
C PRO A 281 17.30 2.83 10.98
N ARG A 282 16.18 2.30 11.51
CA ARG A 282 15.59 2.73 12.78
C ARG A 282 16.57 2.52 13.94
N LEU A 283 17.07 1.29 14.10
CA LEU A 283 17.97 0.95 15.20
C LEU A 283 19.36 1.59 15.06
N ALA A 284 19.82 1.81 13.83
CA ALA A 284 21.08 2.49 13.54
C ALA A 284 20.96 4.03 13.65
N GLY A 285 19.75 4.57 13.86
CA GLY A 285 19.51 6.01 13.94
C GLY A 285 19.85 6.76 12.65
N ILE A 286 19.55 6.14 11.51
CA ILE A 286 19.90 6.69 10.19
C ILE A 286 19.13 7.99 9.91
N ASN A 287 19.87 9.01 9.54
CA ASN A 287 19.43 10.33 9.10
C ASN A 287 20.31 10.80 7.93
N ALA A 288 19.95 11.94 7.33
CA ALA A 288 20.65 12.50 6.16
C ALA A 288 22.17 12.71 6.37
N GLY A 289 22.63 12.91 7.61
CA GLY A 289 24.04 13.17 7.92
C GLY A 289 24.88 11.93 8.26
N ASN A 290 24.28 10.76 8.45
CA ASN A 290 25.01 9.56 8.90
C ASN A 290 24.74 8.30 8.07
N VAL A 291 24.09 8.43 6.91
CA VAL A 291 24.00 7.32 5.95
C VAL A 291 25.42 6.84 5.65
N PRO A 292 25.73 5.53 5.79
CA PRO A 292 27.03 5.02 5.43
C PRO A 292 27.26 5.18 3.92
N LEU A 293 27.97 6.26 3.57
CA LEU A 293 28.44 6.53 2.22
C LEU A 293 29.71 5.69 2.03
N SER A 294 29.62 4.65 1.21
CA SER A 294 30.81 4.00 0.67
C SER A 294 30.95 4.40 -0.80
N GLU A 295 32.19 4.54 -1.27
CA GLU A 295 32.51 4.75 -2.69
C GLU A 295 32.08 3.54 -3.58
N GLY A 296 31.57 2.48 -2.94
CA GLY A 296 31.11 1.23 -3.52
C GLY A 296 31.44 0.11 -2.53
N TYR A 297 30.44 -0.61 -2.04
CA TYR A 297 30.62 -1.76 -1.12
C TYR A 297 30.30 -3.10 -1.78
N MET A 298 30.09 -3.08 -3.11
CA MET A 298 29.87 -4.26 -3.94
C MET A 298 30.71 -4.14 -5.19
N THR A 299 31.21 -5.27 -5.66
CA THR A 299 31.97 -5.39 -6.90
C THR A 299 31.22 -6.27 -7.89
N PRO A 300 31.08 -5.87 -9.16
CA PRO A 300 30.48 -6.72 -10.16
C PRO A 300 31.40 -7.91 -10.46
N ASP A 301 30.80 -9.08 -10.67
CA ASP A 301 31.55 -10.28 -11.05
C ASP A 301 32.19 -10.07 -12.44
N PRO A 302 33.53 -10.13 -12.58
CA PRO A 302 34.21 -9.87 -13.85
C PRO A 302 33.75 -10.78 -14.99
N ASP A 303 33.42 -12.03 -14.69
CA ASP A 303 32.99 -13.00 -15.71
C ASP A 303 31.58 -12.67 -16.20
N LEU A 304 30.70 -12.24 -15.30
CA LEU A 304 29.36 -11.75 -15.67
C LEU A 304 29.44 -10.44 -16.45
N VAL A 305 30.34 -9.53 -16.07
CA VAL A 305 30.58 -8.29 -16.83
C VAL A 305 31.02 -8.60 -18.25
N ALA A 306 31.97 -9.52 -18.42
CA ALA A 306 32.43 -9.94 -19.74
C ALA A 306 31.31 -10.62 -20.55
N HIS A 307 30.54 -11.52 -19.93
CA HIS A 307 29.43 -12.22 -20.56
C HIS A 307 28.35 -11.25 -21.07
N TRP A 308 27.86 -10.37 -20.18
CA TRP A 308 26.82 -9.40 -20.52
C TRP A 308 27.32 -8.34 -21.48
N GLY A 309 28.58 -7.90 -21.35
CA GLY A 309 29.23 -7.01 -22.31
C GLY A 309 29.21 -7.59 -23.73
N ALA A 310 29.67 -8.83 -23.90
CA ALA A 310 29.67 -9.51 -25.20
C ALA A 310 28.26 -9.72 -25.77
N LYS A 311 27.27 -9.97 -24.92
CA LYS A 311 25.87 -10.13 -25.34
C LYS A 311 25.26 -8.79 -25.79
N LEU A 312 25.47 -7.72 -25.01
CA LEU A 312 24.98 -6.38 -25.35
C LEU A 312 25.61 -5.86 -26.65
N ASP A 313 26.89 -6.13 -26.88
CA ASP A 313 27.59 -5.76 -28.13
C ASP A 313 26.98 -6.40 -29.38
N ARG A 314 26.37 -7.58 -29.25
CA ARG A 314 25.66 -8.25 -30.35
C ARG A 314 24.26 -7.71 -30.57
N LEU A 315 23.61 -7.22 -29.51
CA LEU A 315 22.20 -6.81 -29.52
C LEU A 315 22.02 -5.32 -29.80
N LEU A 316 22.99 -4.49 -29.43
CA LEU A 316 22.92 -3.05 -29.61
C LEU A 316 23.49 -2.63 -30.97
N PRO A 317 22.81 -1.73 -31.71
CA PRO A 317 23.36 -1.16 -32.93
C PRO A 317 24.69 -0.45 -32.65
N THR A 318 25.66 -0.67 -33.53
CA THR A 318 26.96 -0.01 -33.50
C THR A 318 26.80 1.51 -33.49
N GLY A 319 27.42 2.20 -32.52
CA GLY A 319 27.46 3.66 -32.44
C GLY A 319 26.55 4.31 -31.38
N LYS A 320 25.70 3.55 -30.67
CA LYS A 320 25.07 4.07 -29.43
C LYS A 320 26.04 3.90 -28.27
N ARG A 321 26.27 4.98 -27.50
CA ARG A 321 27.08 4.89 -26.26
C ARG A 321 26.42 3.90 -25.30
N ARG A 322 27.26 3.06 -24.70
CA ARG A 322 26.95 2.27 -23.50
C ARG A 322 26.66 3.22 -22.34
#